data_AF-A0A9N8NBJ9-F1
#
_entry.id   AF-A0A9N8NBJ9-F1
#
_cell.length_a   1.000
_cell.length_b   1.000
_cell.length_c   1.000
_cell.angle_alpha   90.00
_cell.angle_beta   90.00
_cell.angle_gamma   90.00
#
_symmetry.space_group_name_H-M   'P 1'
#
loop_
_entity.id
_entity.type
_entity.pdbx_description
1 polymer ?
#
loop_
_entity_poly.entity_id
_entity_poly.type
_entity_poly.pdbx_seq_one_letter_code
_entity_poly.pdbx_strand_id
1 'polypeptide(L)'
;MATPSSSTLPTLNQQASGSSSVDIDPSIPIRGPEHISDEEGPWAQKTILTFDGGGVRGYASLLVLKRIMTKIRTLERQHSEPALSSRFYSWMGPSNDGSIEDDEDPERVDEYLPCHYFDYVAGTSTGGLSSIMLGRLRLSVDEALYTYKSFGNAVFGRPRWFHERSLLWYPRAKFSCRKTRAAFQEVIVKALEQKRHRGSCNTRDCLPDEADTEPLKYREDRTRTIAISWVINKESGVSKEFVWRSYDNDFSPKSNDSNSWTPSNAGPAHTTAIWEVARATTAAPVYFESIKIRGRKFLDGGMVANNPSLIAIREIHNLHGRVPALFVSIGTGLKVADQRSTAPQTNGAPKETSGNIKNLRRAVTKDDVRRKQFLKKYFEILSQWKKWMVDCEGMNGTNGWRAHCRAIGLTNHLYRLNVEGTLHDIPLDDWRPSNTGEDTLDFIQKQTGAYLNDKKVIDYIDMIAKKAVEIRRQRAATEQWERFAVDVTYRCDQCDKKYDTRAKLREHFQKGIEHKGERVTDETELERILNGARTIH
;
A
#
# COMPACT_ATOMS: atom_id res chain seq x y z
N MET A 1 40.52 37.67 -49.98
CA MET A 1 41.33 38.55 -49.10
C MET A 1 40.45 39.75 -48.78
N ALA A 2 40.09 40.12 -47.56
CA ALA A 2 40.61 39.80 -46.24
C ALA A 2 39.46 39.83 -45.21
N THR A 3 39.68 39.07 -44.15
CA THR A 3 38.96 39.01 -42.87
C THR A 3 38.87 40.37 -42.16
N PRO A 4 37.88 40.54 -41.26
CA PRO A 4 38.10 41.22 -39.99
C PRO A 4 38.22 40.21 -38.84
N SER A 5 39.23 40.48 -38.03
CA SER A 5 39.70 39.81 -36.85
C SER A 5 39.04 40.33 -35.56
N SER A 6 38.87 39.43 -34.58
CA SER A 6 38.93 39.65 -33.12
C SER A 6 37.88 40.60 -32.50
N SER A 7 37.32 40.35 -31.32
CA SER A 7 38.05 40.14 -30.07
C SER A 7 37.05 40.04 -28.90
N THR A 8 37.40 39.21 -27.92
CA THR A 8 37.16 39.37 -26.47
C THR A 8 35.76 39.69 -25.92
N LEU A 9 35.22 38.70 -25.21
CA LEU A 9 34.32 38.84 -24.06
C LEU A 9 34.84 39.88 -23.05
N PRO A 10 33.96 40.74 -22.51
CA PRO A 10 34.22 41.42 -21.25
C PRO A 10 33.56 40.65 -20.10
N THR A 11 34.39 40.02 -19.27
CA THR A 11 34.11 39.85 -17.84
C THR A 11 34.22 41.21 -17.16
N LEU A 12 33.19 41.67 -16.44
CA LEU A 12 33.39 42.42 -15.20
C LEU A 12 32.15 42.42 -14.30
N ASN A 13 32.34 41.77 -13.15
CA ASN A 13 31.91 42.09 -11.80
C ASN A 13 30.56 42.75 -11.49
N GLN A 14 29.88 42.04 -10.59
CA GLN A 14 28.95 42.52 -9.57
C GLN A 14 29.32 43.90 -8.99
N GLN A 15 28.35 44.81 -8.98
CA GLN A 15 28.12 45.71 -7.86
C GLN A 15 26.66 45.60 -7.46
N ALA A 16 26.46 45.09 -6.25
CA ALA A 16 25.19 45.01 -5.57
C ALA A 16 24.67 46.41 -5.22
N SER A 17 23.37 46.62 -5.39
CA SER A 17 22.62 47.59 -4.61
C SER A 17 21.33 46.93 -4.13
N GLY A 18 21.09 47.06 -2.82
CA GLY A 18 20.21 46.23 -2.04
C GLY A 18 18.74 46.28 -2.46
N SER A 19 18.18 45.10 -2.67
CA SER A 19 16.80 44.80 -2.27
C SER A 19 16.85 43.45 -1.57
N SER A 20 16.17 43.35 -0.44
CA SER A 20 16.10 42.15 0.39
C SER A 20 15.53 40.98 -0.42
N SER A 21 16.40 40.15 -0.96
CA SER A 21 16.07 38.86 -1.52
C SER A 21 15.58 37.98 -0.38
N VAL A 22 14.27 37.86 -0.24
CA VAL A 22 13.70 36.73 0.50
C VAL A 22 14.04 35.50 -0.32
N ASP A 23 14.94 34.67 0.22
CA ASP A 23 15.42 33.44 -0.40
C ASP A 23 14.23 32.63 -0.92
N ILE A 24 14.09 32.59 -2.24
CA ILE A 24 13.25 31.60 -2.91
C ILE A 24 13.92 30.27 -2.59
N ASP A 25 13.25 29.37 -1.87
CA ASP A 25 13.74 28.00 -1.69
C ASP A 25 13.96 27.40 -3.10
N PRO A 26 15.22 27.27 -3.55
CA PRO A 26 15.52 26.85 -4.92
C PRO A 26 15.25 25.35 -5.11
N SER A 27 14.84 24.64 -4.05
CA SER A 27 14.53 23.23 -4.10
C SER A 27 13.19 22.88 -4.77
N ILE A 28 12.32 23.84 -5.11
CA ILE A 28 10.99 23.51 -5.70
C ILE A 28 10.84 24.07 -7.12
N PRO A 29 10.89 23.23 -8.18
CA PRO A 29 10.82 23.70 -9.56
C PRO A 29 9.46 24.37 -9.88
N ILE A 30 9.51 25.41 -10.71
CA ILE A 30 8.33 26.07 -11.28
C ILE A 30 7.60 25.04 -12.16
N ARG A 31 6.32 24.81 -11.89
CA ARG A 31 5.52 23.76 -12.57
C ARG A 31 4.62 24.36 -13.61
N GLY A 32 4.46 23.65 -14.73
CA GLY A 32 3.68 24.12 -15.86
C GLY A 32 2.18 24.22 -15.54
N PRO A 33 1.44 25.09 -16.25
CA PRO A 33 0.02 25.39 -16.01
C PRO A 33 -0.95 24.25 -16.37
N GLU A 34 -0.46 23.12 -16.89
CA GLU A 34 -1.33 22.03 -17.34
C GLU A 34 -1.82 21.20 -16.15
N HIS A 35 -2.94 21.65 -15.59
CA HIS A 35 -3.82 20.84 -14.77
C HIS A 35 -4.44 19.75 -15.65
N ILE A 36 -3.66 18.76 -16.04
CA ILE A 36 -4.20 17.61 -16.76
C ILE A 36 -5.00 16.79 -15.75
N SER A 37 -6.32 16.78 -15.92
CA SER A 37 -7.27 16.08 -15.04
C SER A 37 -6.90 14.60 -14.87
N ASP A 38 -7.48 13.92 -13.87
CA ASP A 38 -7.42 12.45 -13.75
C ASP A 38 -7.93 11.71 -15.02
N GLU A 39 -8.49 12.46 -15.98
CA GLU A 39 -9.01 11.96 -17.23
C GLU A 39 -7.98 11.94 -18.37
N GLU A 40 -6.95 12.78 -18.34
CA GLU A 40 -5.95 12.86 -19.41
C GLU A 40 -4.50 12.88 -18.88
N GLY A 41 -3.52 12.70 -19.76
CA GLY A 41 -2.08 12.78 -19.47
C GLY A 41 -1.56 11.89 -18.32
N PRO A 42 -0.56 12.37 -17.53
CA PRO A 42 0.24 11.48 -16.67
C PRO A 42 -0.50 10.99 -15.42
N TRP A 43 -1.55 11.69 -14.98
CA TRP A 43 -2.39 11.26 -13.87
C TRP A 43 -3.42 10.20 -14.29
N ALA A 44 -3.83 10.17 -15.56
CA ALA A 44 -4.67 9.09 -16.09
C ALA A 44 -3.95 7.73 -16.17
N GLN A 45 -2.62 7.73 -16.26
CA GLN A 45 -1.77 6.53 -16.28
C GLN A 45 -1.65 5.89 -14.89
N LYS A 46 -2.67 5.13 -14.45
CA LYS A 46 -2.69 4.55 -13.10
C LYS A 46 -1.65 3.44 -12.92
N THR A 47 -0.95 3.45 -11.77
CA THR A 47 0.05 2.45 -11.38
C THR A 47 -0.41 1.67 -10.15
N ILE A 48 -0.26 0.34 -10.19
CA ILE A 48 -0.84 -0.57 -9.19
C ILE A 48 0.25 -1.49 -8.63
N LEU A 49 0.33 -1.57 -7.31
CA LEU A 49 1.16 -2.51 -6.57
C LEU A 49 0.28 -3.41 -5.70
N THR A 50 0.50 -4.72 -5.75
CA THR A 50 -0.25 -5.69 -4.94
C THR A 50 0.66 -6.64 -4.16
N PHE A 51 0.24 -7.00 -2.95
CA PHE A 51 0.95 -7.90 -2.05
C PHE A 51 0.08 -9.10 -1.65
N ASP A 52 0.60 -10.29 -1.86
CA ASP A 52 -0.04 -11.52 -1.39
C ASP A 52 0.00 -11.64 0.14
N GLY A 53 -0.92 -12.44 0.69
CA GLY A 53 -0.85 -12.91 2.06
C GLY A 53 0.16 -14.05 2.24
N GLY A 54 0.91 -14.03 3.34
CA GLY A 54 1.93 -15.06 3.55
C GLY A 54 2.52 -15.19 4.94
N GLY A 55 1.92 -14.57 5.96
CA GLY A 55 2.48 -14.59 7.32
C GLY A 55 3.89 -14.01 7.32
N VAL A 56 4.83 -14.62 8.04
CA VAL A 56 6.24 -14.18 8.12
C VAL A 56 6.93 -14.03 6.75
N ARG A 57 6.51 -14.81 5.75
CA ARG A 57 7.04 -14.75 4.38
C ARG A 57 6.76 -13.42 3.67
N GLY A 58 5.81 -12.61 4.16
CA GLY A 58 5.55 -11.25 3.66
C GLY A 58 6.78 -10.33 3.72
N TYR A 59 7.76 -10.65 4.58
CA TYR A 59 9.05 -9.97 4.60
C TYR A 59 9.78 -10.07 3.25
N ALA A 60 9.70 -11.21 2.56
CA ALA A 60 10.26 -11.41 1.22
C ALA A 60 9.69 -10.41 0.21
N SER A 61 8.39 -10.13 0.28
CA SER A 61 7.74 -9.19 -0.64
C SER A 61 8.24 -7.76 -0.45
N LEU A 62 8.54 -7.37 0.80
CA LEU A 62 9.17 -6.07 1.09
C LEU A 62 10.62 -6.01 0.61
N LEU A 63 11.38 -7.11 0.67
CA LEU A 63 12.73 -7.19 0.09
C LEU A 63 12.71 -7.07 -1.44
N VAL A 64 11.74 -7.70 -2.10
CA VAL A 64 11.54 -7.53 -3.56
C VAL A 64 11.22 -6.08 -3.89
N LEU A 65 10.31 -5.44 -3.13
CA LEU A 65 10.04 -4.01 -3.30
C LEU A 65 11.28 -3.16 -3.01
N LYS A 66 12.09 -3.51 -2.00
CA LYS A 66 13.34 -2.82 -1.69
C LYS A 66 14.24 -2.79 -2.91
N ARG A 67 14.42 -3.92 -3.61
CA ARG A 67 15.22 -3.98 -4.84
C ARG A 67 14.63 -3.13 -5.98
N ILE A 68 13.31 -3.06 -6.12
CA ILE A 68 12.65 -2.15 -7.08
C ILE A 68 12.96 -0.69 -6.73
N MET A 69 12.80 -0.30 -5.47
CA MET A 69 13.07 1.06 -5.01
C MET A 69 14.56 1.42 -5.08
N THR A 70 15.47 0.44 -4.88
CA THR A 70 16.91 0.62 -5.12
C THR A 70 17.17 0.98 -6.57
N LYS A 71 16.54 0.28 -7.51
CA LYS A 71 16.70 0.58 -8.94
C LYS A 71 16.10 1.93 -9.32
N ILE A 72 14.93 2.27 -8.78
CA ILE A 72 14.31 3.59 -8.92
C ILE A 72 15.27 4.69 -8.44
N ARG A 73 15.82 4.56 -7.22
CA ARG A 73 16.81 5.51 -6.68
C ARG A 73 18.01 5.67 -7.61
N THR A 74 18.56 4.57 -8.13
CA THR A 74 19.67 4.60 -9.10
C THR A 74 19.28 5.39 -10.35
N LEU A 75 18.11 5.13 -10.94
CA LEU A 75 17.64 5.84 -12.13
C LEU A 75 17.38 7.32 -11.88
N GLU A 76 16.80 7.67 -10.73
CA GLU A 76 16.54 9.05 -10.35
C GLU A 76 17.83 9.85 -10.13
N ARG A 77 18.87 9.23 -9.56
CA ARG A 77 20.21 9.83 -9.37
C ARG A 77 21.01 9.96 -10.66
N GLN A 78 20.85 9.04 -11.61
CA GLN A 78 21.61 9.02 -12.87
C GLN A 78 21.03 9.92 -13.96
N HIS A 79 19.84 10.48 -13.75
CA HIS A 79 19.22 11.36 -14.72
C HIS A 79 19.93 12.71 -14.81
N SER A 80 19.88 13.36 -15.98
CA SER A 80 20.49 14.69 -16.22
C SER A 80 20.06 15.75 -15.21
N GLU A 81 18.77 15.78 -14.92
CA GLU A 81 18.16 16.51 -13.81
C GLU A 81 17.71 15.51 -12.73
N PRO A 82 18.49 15.31 -11.64
CA PRO A 82 18.13 14.43 -10.55
C PRO A 82 16.80 14.89 -9.92
N ALA A 83 15.90 13.95 -9.69
CA ALA A 83 14.67 14.29 -9.00
C ALA A 83 14.99 14.64 -7.55
N LEU A 84 14.21 15.55 -6.97
CA LEU A 84 14.27 15.80 -5.54
C LEU A 84 13.99 14.51 -4.80
N SER A 85 14.90 14.19 -3.87
CA SER A 85 14.62 13.21 -2.83
C SER A 85 13.29 13.56 -2.19
N SER A 86 12.50 12.52 -1.97
CA SER A 86 11.27 12.64 -1.20
C SER A 86 11.58 13.19 0.20
N ARG A 87 12.75 12.90 0.76
CA ARG A 87 13.19 13.41 2.08
C ARG A 87 13.26 14.93 2.19
N PHE A 88 13.34 15.67 1.08
CA PHE A 88 13.29 17.14 1.09
C PHE A 88 11.89 17.70 1.38
N TYR A 89 10.84 16.86 1.42
CA TYR A 89 9.50 17.32 1.73
C TYR A 89 9.33 17.57 3.24
N SER A 90 8.82 18.75 3.61
CA SER A 90 8.82 19.31 4.98
C SER A 90 8.34 18.38 6.10
N TRP A 91 7.37 17.48 5.87
CA TRP A 91 6.98 16.49 6.90
C TRP A 91 8.02 15.41 7.16
N MET A 92 9.08 15.33 6.33
CA MET A 92 10.21 14.43 6.52
C MET A 92 11.32 15.06 7.36
N GLY A 93 11.16 16.34 7.71
CA GLY A 93 12.02 17.09 8.61
C GLY A 93 13.45 17.19 8.10
N PRO A 94 14.23 18.16 8.57
CA PRO A 94 15.67 17.97 8.55
C PRO A 94 15.99 16.72 9.39
N SER A 95 16.96 15.92 8.95
CA SER A 95 17.58 14.91 9.80
C SER A 95 18.04 15.63 11.06
N ASN A 96 17.37 15.38 12.20
CA ASN A 96 17.77 15.93 13.49
C ASN A 96 18.89 15.08 14.13
N ASP A 97 19.59 14.28 13.33
CA ASP A 97 20.94 13.90 13.68
C ASP A 97 21.89 14.98 13.13
N GLY A 98 22.64 15.63 14.02
CA GLY A 98 23.78 16.45 13.63
C GLY A 98 24.90 15.66 12.95
N SER A 99 24.65 14.41 12.55
CA SER A 99 25.47 13.62 11.66
C SER A 99 24.96 13.78 10.22
N ILE A 100 25.48 14.80 9.54
CA ILE A 100 25.89 14.59 8.14
C ILE A 100 27.09 13.62 8.19
N GLU A 101 26.82 12.40 8.62
CA GLU A 101 27.54 11.26 8.10
C GLU A 101 26.54 10.69 7.11
N ASP A 102 26.90 10.72 5.83
CA ASP A 102 26.35 9.80 4.86
C ASP A 102 26.38 8.41 5.52
N ASP A 103 25.24 7.98 6.04
CA ASP A 103 25.06 6.61 6.52
C ASP A 103 25.44 5.73 5.33
N GLU A 104 26.64 5.14 5.37
CA GLU A 104 27.32 4.40 4.29
C GLU A 104 26.59 3.10 3.94
N ASP A 105 25.27 3.02 4.14
CA ASP A 105 24.45 1.91 3.68
C ASP A 105 24.08 2.13 2.19
N PRO A 106 24.81 1.53 1.24
CA PRO A 106 24.48 1.63 -0.17
C PRO A 106 23.11 1.03 -0.49
N GLU A 107 22.49 0.25 0.40
CA GLU A 107 21.18 -0.37 0.22
C GLU A 107 20.00 0.49 0.74
N ARG A 108 20.25 1.63 1.40
CA ARG A 108 19.19 2.50 1.95
C ARG A 108 18.31 3.14 0.88
N VAL A 109 16.99 3.00 0.95
CA VAL A 109 16.04 3.44 -0.10
C VAL A 109 14.97 4.40 0.41
N ASP A 110 15.21 5.09 1.53
CA ASP A 110 14.27 6.07 2.09
C ASP A 110 14.26 7.43 1.37
N GLU A 111 15.16 7.64 0.41
CA GLU A 111 15.16 8.80 -0.50
C GLU A 111 13.88 8.90 -1.33
N TYR A 112 13.26 7.77 -1.67
CA TYR A 112 12.09 7.72 -2.54
C TYR A 112 11.02 6.81 -1.93
N LEU A 113 9.79 7.29 -1.82
CA LEU A 113 8.72 6.53 -1.16
C LEU A 113 7.88 5.74 -2.17
N PRO A 114 7.46 4.49 -1.88
CA PRO A 114 6.61 3.72 -2.78
C PRO A 114 5.29 4.43 -3.15
N CYS A 115 4.70 5.17 -2.21
CA CYS A 115 3.50 5.98 -2.44
C CYS A 115 3.66 7.04 -3.56
N HIS A 116 4.89 7.43 -3.88
CA HIS A 116 5.18 8.39 -4.96
C HIS A 116 5.20 7.77 -6.36
N TYR A 117 5.25 6.44 -6.45
CA TYR A 117 5.34 5.70 -7.71
C TYR A 117 4.12 4.83 -7.99
N PHE A 118 3.38 4.46 -6.94
CA PHE A 118 2.19 3.61 -7.02
C PHE A 118 0.95 4.38 -6.57
N ASP A 119 -0.04 4.51 -7.45
CA ASP A 119 -1.35 5.12 -7.14
C ASP A 119 -2.17 4.24 -6.22
N TYR A 120 -2.10 2.93 -6.44
CA TYR A 120 -2.82 1.94 -5.65
C TYR A 120 -1.84 0.97 -5.02
N VAL A 121 -2.01 0.75 -3.72
CA VAL A 121 -1.34 -0.34 -3.00
C VAL A 121 -2.40 -1.23 -2.39
N ALA A 122 -2.46 -2.48 -2.84
CA ALA A 122 -3.44 -3.46 -2.39
C ALA A 122 -2.78 -4.65 -1.69
N GLY A 123 -3.43 -5.21 -0.68
CA GLY A 123 -2.86 -6.31 0.08
C GLY A 123 -3.88 -7.23 0.74
N THR A 124 -3.48 -8.49 0.90
CA THR A 124 -4.20 -9.47 1.71
C THR A 124 -3.33 -9.95 2.88
N SER A 125 -3.90 -10.19 4.06
CA SER A 125 -3.17 -10.67 5.23
C SER A 125 -1.99 -9.76 5.56
N THR A 126 -0.79 -10.31 5.74
CA THR A 126 0.43 -9.53 5.93
C THR A 126 0.76 -8.63 4.75
N GLY A 127 0.35 -8.96 3.52
CA GLY A 127 0.38 -8.04 2.39
C GLY A 127 -0.56 -6.84 2.58
N GLY A 128 -1.70 -7.04 3.27
CA GLY A 128 -2.60 -5.98 3.71
C GLY A 128 -1.92 -5.03 4.70
N LEU A 129 -1.16 -5.57 5.66
CA LEU A 129 -0.31 -4.77 6.53
C LEU A 129 0.73 -3.96 5.73
N SER A 130 1.43 -4.59 4.77
CA SER A 130 2.37 -3.89 3.88
C SER A 130 1.69 -2.76 3.09
N SER A 131 0.48 -2.98 2.58
CA SER A 131 -0.28 -1.96 1.86
C SER A 131 -0.62 -0.74 2.73
N ILE A 132 -0.96 -0.98 3.99
CA ILE A 132 -1.23 0.07 4.98
C ILE A 132 0.05 0.85 5.28
N MET A 133 1.16 0.16 5.56
CA MET A 133 2.45 0.79 5.87
C MET A 133 2.94 1.68 4.72
N LEU A 134 2.96 1.15 3.50
CA LEU A 134 3.57 1.82 2.35
C LEU A 134 2.63 2.83 1.68
N GLY A 135 1.33 2.58 1.69
CA GLY A 135 0.31 3.44 1.08
C GLY A 135 -0.28 4.45 2.05
N ARG A 136 -0.97 3.97 3.09
CA ARG A 136 -1.74 4.83 4.02
C ARG A 136 -0.87 5.55 5.05
N LEU A 137 0.15 4.89 5.56
CA LEU A 137 1.11 5.45 6.53
C LEU A 137 2.33 6.06 5.84
N ARG A 138 2.55 5.74 4.56
CA ARG A 138 3.59 6.30 3.68
C ARG A 138 5.01 6.08 4.18
N LEU A 139 5.23 4.96 4.85
CA LEU A 139 6.56 4.53 5.27
C LEU A 139 7.44 4.23 4.05
N SER A 140 8.74 4.49 4.20
CA SER A 140 9.76 3.94 3.31
C SER A 140 9.78 2.41 3.40
N VAL A 141 10.44 1.75 2.43
CA VAL A 141 10.57 0.29 2.47
C VAL A 141 11.43 -0.16 3.66
N ASP A 142 12.46 0.62 4.02
CA ASP A 142 13.33 0.31 5.16
C ASP A 142 12.57 0.41 6.49
N GLU A 143 11.76 1.46 6.67
CA GLU A 143 10.88 1.59 7.83
C GLU A 143 9.84 0.47 7.87
N ALA A 144 9.27 0.09 6.73
CA ALA A 144 8.33 -1.02 6.65
C ALA A 144 9.00 -2.36 7.03
N LEU A 145 10.22 -2.63 6.58
CA LEU A 145 10.99 -3.83 6.95
C LEU A 145 11.31 -3.85 8.46
N TYR A 146 11.77 -2.73 9.01
CA TYR A 146 12.02 -2.58 10.43
C TYR A 146 10.74 -2.82 11.26
N THR A 147 9.65 -2.19 10.85
CA THR A 147 8.34 -2.32 11.48
C THR A 147 7.82 -3.75 11.41
N TYR A 148 8.03 -4.44 10.29
CA TYR A 148 7.66 -5.84 10.13
C TYR A 148 8.44 -6.75 11.09
N LYS A 149 9.75 -6.52 11.26
CA LYS A 149 10.58 -7.25 12.24
C LYS A 149 10.11 -6.98 13.67
N SER A 150 9.82 -5.72 14.00
CA SER A 150 9.29 -5.33 15.30
C SER A 150 7.94 -6.01 15.60
N PHE A 151 7.02 -6.01 14.63
CA PHE A 151 5.75 -6.72 14.72
C PHE A 151 5.96 -8.24 14.92
N GLY A 152 6.87 -8.85 14.17
CA GLY A 152 7.20 -10.27 14.29
C GLY A 152 7.70 -10.64 15.69
N ASN A 153 8.59 -9.83 16.27
CA ASN A 153 9.08 -10.00 17.64
C ASN A 153 7.96 -9.88 18.69
N ALA A 154 7.04 -8.92 18.51
CA ALA A 154 5.94 -8.69 19.44
C ALA A 154 4.85 -9.78 19.36
N VAL A 155 4.63 -10.34 18.17
CA VAL A 155 3.51 -11.26 17.88
C VAL A 155 3.98 -12.69 17.65
N PHE A 156 4.70 -12.98 16.57
CA PHE A 156 5.12 -14.34 16.20
C PHE A 156 6.10 -14.92 17.21
N GLY A 157 6.95 -14.08 17.81
CA GLY A 157 7.87 -14.43 18.87
C GLY A 157 7.24 -14.76 20.23
N ARG A 158 5.95 -14.48 20.41
CA ARG A 158 5.26 -14.61 21.71
C ARG A 158 3.99 -15.49 21.61
N PRO A 159 4.09 -16.75 21.15
CA PRO A 159 2.95 -17.66 21.11
C PRO A 159 2.43 -17.94 22.54
N ARG A 160 1.12 -18.21 22.66
CA ARG A 160 0.54 -18.71 23.91
C ARG A 160 1.07 -20.12 24.18
N TRP A 161 1.17 -20.50 25.45
CA TRP A 161 1.62 -21.85 25.83
C TRP A 161 0.58 -22.93 25.51
N PHE A 162 -0.71 -22.61 25.63
CA PHE A 162 -1.83 -23.51 25.32
C PHE A 162 -2.74 -22.88 24.26
N HIS A 163 -2.89 -23.55 23.13
CA HIS A 163 -3.68 -23.13 21.98
C HIS A 163 -4.04 -24.31 21.05
N GLU A 164 -4.79 -24.03 19.99
CA GLU A 164 -5.29 -25.05 19.04
C GLU A 164 -4.17 -25.79 18.28
N ARG A 165 -2.91 -25.37 18.42
CA ARG A 165 -1.73 -25.99 17.79
C ARG A 165 -0.64 -26.39 18.78
N SER A 166 -0.85 -26.22 20.09
CA SER A 166 0.11 -26.71 21.09
C SER A 166 -0.07 -28.22 21.28
N LEU A 167 0.97 -28.88 21.81
CA LEU A 167 0.93 -30.32 22.12
C LEU A 167 -0.24 -30.69 23.03
N LEU A 168 -0.53 -29.84 24.02
CA LEU A 168 -1.75 -29.87 24.81
C LEU A 168 -2.79 -28.97 24.14
N TRP A 169 -3.70 -29.55 23.37
CA TRP A 169 -4.74 -28.83 22.64
C TRP A 169 -5.64 -28.02 23.58
N TYR A 170 -5.86 -26.75 23.26
CA TYR A 170 -6.80 -25.87 23.97
C TYR A 170 -7.53 -24.98 22.96
N PRO A 171 -8.86 -24.75 23.07
CA PRO A 171 -9.67 -24.03 22.07
C PRO A 171 -9.44 -22.52 22.12
N ARG A 172 -8.23 -22.09 21.75
CA ARG A 172 -7.75 -20.71 21.79
C ARG A 172 -6.76 -20.48 20.66
N ALA A 173 -6.78 -19.30 20.06
CA ALA A 173 -5.83 -18.92 19.02
C ALA A 173 -4.37 -18.91 19.54
N LYS A 174 -3.41 -19.22 18.65
CA LYS A 174 -1.97 -19.25 18.97
C LYS A 174 -1.45 -17.93 19.51
N PHE A 175 -1.87 -16.81 18.93
CA PHE A 175 -1.39 -15.47 19.29
C PHE A 175 -2.44 -14.66 20.04
N SER A 176 -1.97 -13.70 20.84
CA SER A 176 -2.84 -12.90 21.69
C SER A 176 -3.38 -11.66 20.99
N CYS A 177 -4.70 -11.55 20.88
CA CYS A 177 -5.38 -10.37 20.32
C CYS A 177 -4.94 -9.04 20.96
N ARG A 178 -4.68 -9.04 22.28
CA ARG A 178 -4.19 -7.84 22.98
C ARG A 178 -2.81 -7.42 22.50
N LYS A 179 -1.89 -8.38 22.34
CA LYS A 179 -0.53 -8.11 21.85
C LYS A 179 -0.54 -7.72 20.37
N THR A 180 -1.34 -8.40 19.56
CA THR A 180 -1.52 -8.07 18.15
C THR A 180 -2.11 -6.67 17.95
N ARG A 181 -3.12 -6.28 18.75
CA ARG A 181 -3.64 -4.91 18.76
C ARG A 181 -2.55 -3.90 19.13
N ALA A 182 -1.84 -4.12 20.24
CA ALA A 182 -0.77 -3.24 20.69
C ALA A 182 0.32 -3.07 19.63
N ALA A 183 0.74 -4.17 18.98
CA ALA A 183 1.72 -4.12 17.91
C ALA A 183 1.23 -3.29 16.70
N PHE A 184 -0.03 -3.43 16.28
CA PHE A 184 -0.58 -2.60 15.20
C PHE A 184 -0.72 -1.12 15.59
N GLN A 185 -1.14 -0.84 16.82
CA GLN A 185 -1.18 0.54 17.34
C GLN A 185 0.21 1.14 17.36
N GLU A 186 1.23 0.40 17.80
CA GLU A 186 2.62 0.87 17.83
C GLU A 186 3.14 1.23 16.42
N VAL A 187 2.77 0.45 15.39
CA VAL A 187 3.08 0.81 13.99
C VAL A 187 2.47 2.17 13.61
N ILE A 188 1.22 2.40 14.00
CA ILE A 188 0.51 3.65 13.69
C ILE A 188 1.10 4.81 14.49
N VAL A 189 1.31 4.64 15.79
CA VAL A 189 1.90 5.65 16.67
C VAL A 189 3.25 6.09 16.11
N LYS A 190 4.17 5.16 15.80
CA LYS A 190 5.48 5.50 15.22
C LYS A 190 5.33 6.29 13.91
N ALA A 191 4.43 5.86 13.03
CA ALA A 191 4.18 6.56 11.77
C ALA A 191 3.56 7.96 11.96
N LEU A 192 2.76 8.18 13.01
CA LEU A 192 2.14 9.48 13.32
C LEU A 192 3.09 10.40 14.11
N GLU A 193 3.87 9.87 15.05
CA GLU A 193 4.90 10.60 15.80
C GLU A 193 5.97 11.16 14.86
N GLN A 194 6.38 10.38 13.86
CA GLN A 194 7.26 10.84 12.79
C GLN A 194 6.68 12.04 12.03
N LYS A 195 5.35 12.16 11.91
CA LYS A 195 4.70 13.35 11.32
C LYS A 195 4.67 14.53 12.30
N ARG A 196 4.44 14.28 13.59
CA ARG A 196 4.24 15.31 14.63
C ARG A 196 5.51 15.95 15.16
N HIS A 197 6.59 15.21 15.35
CA HIS A 197 7.88 15.76 15.78
C HIS A 197 8.49 16.75 14.76
N ARG A 198 7.79 17.01 13.65
CA ARG A 198 8.18 17.92 12.57
C ARG A 198 7.22 19.11 12.39
N GLY A 199 6.22 19.26 13.26
CA GLY A 199 5.43 20.49 13.44
C GLY A 199 5.63 21.01 14.85
N SER A 200 6.07 22.26 15.01
CA SER A 200 6.23 22.89 16.33
C SER A 200 4.89 22.95 17.07
N CYS A 201 4.64 22.01 17.97
CA CYS A 201 3.66 22.17 19.04
C CYS A 201 4.07 21.36 20.29
N ASN A 202 4.22 22.07 21.42
CA ASN A 202 4.51 21.51 22.74
C ASN A 202 3.26 20.88 23.35
N THR A 203 2.80 19.74 22.83
CA THR A 203 1.81 18.92 23.54
C THR A 203 2.34 17.49 23.65
N ARG A 204 2.99 17.20 24.78
CA ARG A 204 3.56 15.89 25.11
C ARG A 204 2.55 14.89 25.66
N ASP A 205 1.27 15.26 25.69
CA ASP A 205 0.20 14.43 26.22
C ASP A 205 -0.86 14.26 25.12
N CYS A 206 -1.00 13.06 24.50
CA CYS A 206 -2.22 12.55 23.79
C CYS A 206 -1.98 11.37 22.79
N LEU A 207 -0.89 10.59 22.88
CA LEU A 207 -0.60 9.54 21.86
C LEU A 207 -1.44 8.23 21.91
N PRO A 208 -1.97 7.75 23.05
CA PRO A 208 -2.74 6.50 23.06
C PRO A 208 -4.06 6.56 22.29
N ASP A 209 -4.74 7.73 22.27
CA ASP A 209 -6.11 7.86 21.77
C ASP A 209 -6.18 8.05 20.23
N GLU A 210 -5.12 8.54 19.61
CA GLU A 210 -5.10 8.82 18.16
C GLU A 210 -4.90 7.57 17.33
N ALA A 211 -3.95 6.69 17.69
CA ALA A 211 -3.80 5.42 16.98
C ALA A 211 -5.04 4.53 17.10
N ASP A 212 -5.85 4.74 18.14
CA ASP A 212 -7.13 4.06 18.35
C ASP A 212 -8.22 4.50 17.37
N THR A 213 -8.13 5.73 16.87
CA THR A 213 -9.18 6.38 16.09
C THR A 213 -8.75 6.76 14.67
N GLU A 214 -7.45 6.71 14.36
CA GLU A 214 -6.88 7.07 13.06
C GLU A 214 -7.54 6.25 11.94
N PRO A 215 -8.34 6.88 11.06
CA PRO A 215 -9.17 6.17 10.10
C PRO A 215 -8.38 5.68 8.89
N LEU A 216 -8.81 4.58 8.28
CA LEU A 216 -8.27 4.13 6.99
C LEU A 216 -8.55 5.16 5.89
N LYS A 217 -9.73 5.80 5.89
CA LYS A 217 -10.07 6.90 4.98
C LYS A 217 -8.94 7.92 5.00
N TYR A 218 -8.50 8.28 3.81
CA TYR A 218 -7.52 9.33 3.60
C TYR A 218 -8.02 10.27 2.51
N ARG A 219 -7.24 11.32 2.22
CA ARG A 219 -7.58 12.21 1.11
C ARG A 219 -7.54 11.43 -0.21
N GLU A 220 -8.44 11.77 -1.12
CA GLU A 220 -8.67 11.00 -2.36
C GLU A 220 -7.61 11.20 -3.44
N ASP A 221 -6.86 12.28 -3.31
CA ASP A 221 -5.77 12.77 -4.15
C ASP A 221 -4.39 12.23 -3.72
N ARG A 222 -4.38 11.14 -2.96
CA ARG A 222 -3.18 10.46 -2.46
C ARG A 222 -3.16 9.01 -2.92
N THR A 223 -2.08 8.31 -2.60
CA THR A 223 -2.01 6.85 -2.77
C THR A 223 -3.18 6.16 -2.08
N ARG A 224 -3.92 5.40 -2.88
CA ARG A 224 -5.12 4.69 -2.50
C ARG A 224 -4.75 3.32 -1.98
N THR A 225 -5.19 3.02 -0.76
CA THR A 225 -4.85 1.77 -0.06
C THR A 225 -6.05 0.83 -0.05
N ILE A 226 -5.80 -0.45 -0.35
CA ILE A 226 -6.79 -1.52 -0.34
C ILE A 226 -6.31 -2.66 0.56
N ALA A 227 -7.15 -3.11 1.50
CA ALA A 227 -6.90 -4.32 2.27
C ALA A 227 -8.08 -5.29 2.15
N ILE A 228 -7.81 -6.59 1.99
CA ILE A 228 -8.85 -7.61 1.82
C ILE A 228 -9.10 -8.36 3.13
N SER A 229 -10.35 -8.53 3.50
CA SER A 229 -10.77 -9.39 4.61
C SER A 229 -11.88 -10.31 4.18
N TRP A 230 -12.11 -11.36 4.96
CA TRP A 230 -13.27 -12.21 4.78
C TRP A 230 -14.35 -11.88 5.81
N VAL A 231 -15.55 -11.52 5.35
CA VAL A 231 -16.68 -11.23 6.26
C VAL A 231 -17.64 -12.40 6.33
N ILE A 232 -18.03 -12.75 7.56
CA ILE A 232 -19.08 -13.75 7.83
C ILE A 232 -20.36 -13.01 8.23
N ASN A 233 -21.39 -13.09 7.39
CA ASN A 233 -22.72 -12.60 7.74
C ASN A 233 -23.49 -13.67 8.53
N LYS A 234 -23.93 -13.34 9.75
CA LYS A 234 -24.70 -14.26 10.62
C LYS A 234 -26.14 -14.48 10.15
N GLU A 235 -26.73 -13.50 9.47
CA GLU A 235 -28.16 -13.53 9.10
C GLU A 235 -28.39 -14.35 7.83
N SER A 236 -27.54 -14.17 6.82
CA SER A 236 -27.65 -14.88 5.54
C SER A 236 -26.80 -16.15 5.49
N GLY A 237 -25.82 -16.31 6.40
CA GLY A 237 -24.84 -17.39 6.34
C GLY A 237 -23.87 -17.29 5.14
N VAL A 238 -24.04 -16.30 4.27
CA VAL A 238 -23.20 -16.06 3.10
C VAL A 238 -21.93 -15.34 3.53
N SER A 239 -20.81 -15.84 3.03
CA SER A 239 -19.47 -15.36 3.34
C SER A 239 -18.89 -14.77 2.08
N LYS A 240 -18.43 -13.51 2.13
CA LYS A 240 -17.92 -12.78 0.96
C LYS A 240 -16.63 -12.07 1.31
N GLU A 241 -15.82 -11.78 0.30
CA GLU A 241 -14.73 -10.84 0.44
C GLU A 241 -15.27 -9.46 0.84
N PHE A 242 -14.49 -8.77 1.66
CA PHE A 242 -14.72 -7.41 2.08
C PHE A 242 -13.48 -6.60 1.72
N VAL A 243 -13.68 -5.54 0.95
CA VAL A 243 -12.60 -4.69 0.44
C VAL A 243 -12.59 -3.41 1.26
N TRP A 244 -11.58 -3.28 2.11
CA TRP A 244 -11.31 -2.05 2.86
C TRP A 244 -10.62 -1.05 1.92
N ARG A 245 -11.09 0.20 1.91
CA ARG A 245 -10.62 1.25 0.99
C ARG A 245 -10.37 2.56 1.73
N SER A 246 -9.27 3.22 1.39
CA SER A 246 -8.98 4.59 1.84
C SER A 246 -9.67 5.68 1.00
N TYR A 247 -10.40 5.31 -0.05
CA TYR A 247 -11.02 6.19 -1.05
C TYR A 247 -12.47 5.78 -1.31
N ASP A 248 -13.26 6.73 -1.81
CA ASP A 248 -14.66 6.54 -2.14
C ASP A 248 -14.78 5.74 -3.45
N ASN A 249 -15.71 4.78 -3.49
CA ASN A 249 -16.04 4.00 -4.69
C ASN A 249 -17.53 4.13 -4.97
N ASP A 250 -17.88 5.18 -5.72
CA ASP A 250 -19.25 5.49 -6.11
C ASP A 250 -19.70 4.69 -7.33
N PHE A 251 -19.57 3.37 -7.23
CA PHE A 251 -20.04 2.47 -8.29
C PHE A 251 -21.54 2.66 -8.50
N SER A 252 -21.88 3.25 -9.65
CA SER A 252 -23.21 3.21 -10.23
C SER A 252 -23.20 2.18 -11.37
N PRO A 253 -24.18 1.26 -11.45
CA PRO A 253 -24.28 0.33 -12.56
C PRO A 253 -24.40 1.11 -13.88
N LYS A 254 -23.34 1.14 -14.70
CA LYS A 254 -23.35 1.87 -15.99
C LYS A 254 -24.23 1.18 -17.05
N SER A 255 -24.67 -0.06 -16.81
CA SER A 255 -25.60 -0.81 -17.66
C SER A 255 -26.42 -1.83 -16.85
N ASN A 256 -27.60 -2.21 -17.37
CA ASN A 256 -28.44 -3.30 -16.84
C ASN A 256 -27.92 -4.71 -17.21
N ASP A 257 -26.66 -4.83 -17.62
CA ASP A 257 -26.07 -6.14 -17.91
C ASP A 257 -25.92 -6.94 -16.62
N SER A 258 -26.75 -7.98 -16.46
CA SER A 258 -26.70 -8.92 -15.35
C SER A 258 -25.38 -9.69 -15.26
N ASN A 259 -24.51 -9.58 -16.28
CA ASN A 259 -23.17 -10.16 -16.34
C ASN A 259 -22.03 -9.21 -15.93
N SER A 260 -22.31 -7.96 -15.58
CA SER A 260 -21.28 -7.01 -15.15
C SER A 260 -20.77 -7.35 -13.75
N TRP A 261 -19.44 -7.36 -13.56
CA TRP A 261 -18.85 -7.57 -12.24
C TRP A 261 -19.19 -6.40 -11.32
N THR A 262 -19.75 -6.69 -10.15
CA THR A 262 -20.05 -5.67 -9.14
C THR A 262 -18.94 -5.60 -8.09
N PRO A 263 -18.39 -4.40 -7.80
CA PRO A 263 -17.41 -4.25 -6.73
C PRO A 263 -17.99 -4.61 -5.37
N SER A 264 -17.23 -5.38 -4.61
CA SER A 264 -17.63 -5.81 -3.27
C SER A 264 -17.70 -4.60 -2.34
N ASN A 265 -18.85 -4.44 -1.67
CA ASN A 265 -19.08 -3.38 -0.66
C ASN A 265 -18.64 -1.98 -1.10
N ALA A 266 -18.93 -1.59 -2.36
CA ALA A 266 -18.72 -0.24 -2.86
C ALA A 266 -19.48 0.81 -2.02
N GLY A 267 -19.03 2.06 -2.10
CA GLY A 267 -19.49 3.18 -1.30
C GLY A 267 -18.33 4.03 -0.77
N PRO A 268 -18.59 4.88 0.24
CA PRO A 268 -17.59 5.80 0.78
C PRO A 268 -16.38 5.08 1.39
N ALA A 269 -15.24 5.78 1.42
CA ALA A 269 -14.03 5.36 2.09
C ALA A 269 -14.28 4.99 3.54
N HIS A 270 -13.54 3.99 4.02
CA HIS A 270 -13.80 3.40 5.33
C HIS A 270 -13.19 4.25 6.44
N THR A 271 -14.02 4.78 7.33
CA THR A 271 -13.59 5.49 8.55
C THR A 271 -13.23 4.55 9.71
N THR A 272 -13.11 3.25 9.44
CA THR A 272 -12.65 2.24 10.40
C THR A 272 -11.20 2.48 10.75
N ALA A 273 -10.83 2.33 12.03
CA ALA A 273 -9.48 2.60 12.49
C ALA A 273 -8.47 1.67 11.81
N ILE A 274 -7.29 2.19 11.47
CA ILE A 274 -6.27 1.44 10.72
C ILE A 274 -5.90 0.13 11.44
N TRP A 275 -5.78 0.15 12.77
CA TRP A 275 -5.43 -1.06 13.55
C TRP A 275 -6.52 -2.14 13.48
N GLU A 276 -7.79 -1.75 13.37
CA GLU A 276 -8.90 -2.69 13.21
C GLU A 276 -8.85 -3.34 11.83
N VAL A 277 -8.57 -2.56 10.79
CA VAL A 277 -8.41 -3.05 9.42
C VAL A 277 -7.21 -3.99 9.31
N ALA A 278 -6.06 -3.59 9.85
CA ALA A 278 -4.84 -4.40 9.88
C ALA A 278 -5.08 -5.73 10.61
N ARG A 279 -5.80 -5.71 11.73
CA ARG A 279 -6.19 -6.93 12.44
C ARG A 279 -7.22 -7.76 11.68
N ALA A 280 -8.18 -7.14 11.00
CA ALA A 280 -9.19 -7.85 10.21
C ALA A 280 -8.53 -8.63 9.07
N THR A 281 -7.66 -7.98 8.30
CA THR A 281 -7.02 -8.60 7.14
C THR A 281 -6.06 -9.72 7.53
N THR A 282 -5.43 -9.67 8.72
CA THR A 282 -4.46 -10.67 9.22
C THR A 282 -5.05 -11.73 10.16
N ALA A 283 -6.36 -11.75 10.39
CA ALA A 283 -7.00 -12.63 11.38
C ALA A 283 -7.10 -14.10 10.91
N ALA A 284 -5.95 -14.75 10.67
CA ALA A 284 -5.87 -16.10 10.13
C ALA A 284 -6.45 -17.12 11.12
N PRO A 285 -7.34 -18.03 10.69
CA PRO A 285 -7.89 -19.07 11.57
C PRO A 285 -6.79 -19.84 12.29
N VAL A 286 -7.06 -20.27 13.53
CA VAL A 286 -6.12 -20.98 14.42
C VAL A 286 -4.96 -20.12 14.95
N TYR A 287 -4.45 -19.18 14.16
CA TYR A 287 -3.38 -18.27 14.56
C TYR A 287 -3.88 -17.08 15.36
N PHE A 288 -4.95 -16.43 14.88
CA PHE A 288 -5.52 -15.21 15.44
C PHE A 288 -7.03 -15.34 15.63
N GLU A 289 -7.57 -14.69 16.67
CA GLU A 289 -9.02 -14.65 16.86
C GLU A 289 -9.60 -13.59 15.90
N SER A 290 -10.72 -13.94 15.26
CA SER A 290 -11.52 -13.02 14.44
C SER A 290 -11.81 -11.69 15.15
N ILE A 291 -11.93 -10.62 14.38
CA ILE A 291 -12.36 -9.31 14.90
C ILE A 291 -13.83 -9.05 14.58
N LYS A 292 -14.52 -8.34 15.48
CA LYS A 292 -15.88 -7.86 15.24
C LYS A 292 -15.83 -6.34 15.07
N ILE A 293 -16.23 -5.84 13.90
CA ILE A 293 -16.27 -4.41 13.57
C ILE A 293 -17.70 -4.10 13.13
N ARG A 294 -18.33 -3.08 13.75
CA ARG A 294 -19.71 -2.65 13.44
C ARG A 294 -20.70 -3.81 13.28
N GLY A 295 -20.69 -4.75 14.24
CA GLY A 295 -21.61 -5.90 14.23
C GLY A 295 -21.17 -7.11 13.40
N ARG A 296 -20.26 -6.94 12.44
CA ARG A 296 -19.81 -7.98 11.49
C ARG A 296 -18.53 -8.67 11.97
N LYS A 297 -18.39 -9.97 11.67
CA LYS A 297 -17.21 -10.78 12.05
C LYS A 297 -16.28 -10.91 10.85
N PHE A 298 -15.02 -10.55 11.05
CA PHE A 298 -13.98 -10.58 10.02
C PHE A 298 -12.88 -11.59 10.35
N LEU A 299 -12.39 -12.24 9.31
CA LEU A 299 -11.27 -13.16 9.26
C LEU A 299 -10.29 -12.72 8.17
N ASP A 300 -9.14 -13.37 8.14
CA ASP A 300 -8.09 -13.13 7.15
C ASP A 300 -8.62 -13.17 5.70
N GLY A 301 -8.18 -12.21 4.89
CA GLY A 301 -8.52 -12.13 3.47
C GLY A 301 -7.97 -13.28 2.64
N GLY A 302 -6.93 -13.98 3.12
CA GLY A 302 -6.35 -15.15 2.48
C GLY A 302 -7.34 -16.30 2.32
N MET A 303 -8.44 -16.26 3.07
CA MET A 303 -9.54 -17.21 2.96
C MET A 303 -10.41 -17.02 1.71
N VAL A 304 -10.33 -15.85 1.06
CA VAL A 304 -11.11 -15.52 -0.15
C VAL A 304 -10.23 -15.19 -1.33
N ALA A 305 -9.17 -14.43 -1.11
CA ALA A 305 -8.26 -13.96 -2.14
C ALA A 305 -6.88 -13.70 -1.55
N ASN A 306 -6.07 -14.76 -1.41
CA ASN A 306 -4.70 -14.62 -0.90
C ASN A 306 -3.83 -13.72 -1.80
N ASN A 307 -4.06 -13.77 -3.11
CA ASN A 307 -3.54 -12.79 -4.06
C ASN A 307 -4.64 -11.76 -4.37
N PRO A 308 -4.52 -10.48 -3.94
CA PRO A 308 -5.56 -9.47 -4.15
C PRO A 308 -5.60 -8.91 -5.58
N SER A 309 -4.72 -9.37 -6.48
CA SER A 309 -4.55 -8.76 -7.81
C SER A 309 -5.80 -8.75 -8.66
N LEU A 310 -6.61 -9.82 -8.64
CA LEU A 310 -7.85 -9.87 -9.42
C LEU A 310 -8.88 -8.85 -8.92
N ILE A 311 -8.98 -8.70 -7.59
CA ILE A 311 -9.87 -7.73 -6.97
C ILE A 311 -9.39 -6.32 -7.32
N ALA A 312 -8.09 -6.04 -7.13
CA ALA A 312 -7.50 -4.74 -7.39
C ALA A 312 -7.65 -4.31 -8.86
N ILE A 313 -7.35 -5.18 -9.83
CA ILE A 313 -7.46 -4.79 -11.24
C ILE A 313 -8.91 -4.51 -11.64
N ARG A 314 -9.87 -5.32 -11.20
CA ARG A 314 -11.30 -5.12 -11.51
C ARG A 314 -11.82 -3.84 -10.87
N GLU A 315 -11.50 -3.64 -9.60
CA GLU A 315 -11.82 -2.44 -8.84
C GLU A 315 -11.35 -1.18 -9.58
N ILE A 316 -10.07 -1.14 -9.92
CA ILE A 316 -9.43 0.06 -10.47
C ILE A 316 -9.84 0.27 -11.93
N HIS A 317 -9.90 -0.78 -12.74
CA HIS A 317 -10.39 -0.69 -14.12
C HIS A 317 -11.83 -0.18 -14.17
N ASN A 318 -12.71 -0.66 -13.28
CA ASN A 318 -14.10 -0.18 -13.25
C ASN A 318 -14.23 1.26 -12.74
N LEU A 319 -13.39 1.66 -11.78
CA LEU A 319 -13.41 3.02 -11.23
C LEU A 319 -12.97 4.07 -12.27
N HIS A 320 -11.90 3.79 -13.02
CA HIS A 320 -11.35 4.75 -13.99
C HIS A 320 -11.84 4.55 -15.42
N GLY A 321 -12.41 3.38 -15.74
CA GLY A 321 -12.76 3.01 -17.12
C GLY A 321 -11.55 2.92 -18.05
N ARG A 322 -10.33 2.79 -17.49
CA ARG A 322 -9.07 2.78 -18.24
C ARG A 322 -8.16 1.65 -17.80
N VAL A 323 -7.33 1.21 -18.74
CA VAL A 323 -6.28 0.24 -18.51
C VAL A 323 -5.14 0.89 -17.72
N PRO A 324 -4.70 0.30 -16.60
CA PRO A 324 -3.54 0.80 -15.85
C PRO A 324 -2.26 0.78 -16.69
N ALA A 325 -1.35 1.74 -16.46
CA ALA A 325 -0.09 1.85 -17.18
C ALA A 325 1.02 0.93 -16.63
N LEU A 326 0.91 0.54 -15.36
CA LEU A 326 1.83 -0.37 -14.68
C LEU A 326 1.09 -1.20 -13.64
N PHE A 327 1.28 -2.52 -13.66
CA PHE A 327 0.73 -3.42 -12.66
C PHE A 327 1.80 -4.38 -12.16
N VAL A 328 2.09 -4.32 -10.85
CA VAL A 328 3.09 -5.15 -10.18
C VAL A 328 2.42 -5.93 -9.07
N SER A 329 2.53 -7.26 -9.13
CA SER A 329 2.08 -8.16 -8.07
C SER A 329 3.27 -8.88 -7.45
N ILE A 330 3.42 -8.77 -6.13
CA ILE A 330 4.50 -9.40 -5.37
C ILE A 330 3.94 -10.51 -4.48
N GLY A 331 4.42 -11.74 -4.69
CA GLY A 331 4.05 -12.93 -3.94
C GLY A 331 4.94 -13.21 -2.73
N THR A 332 4.57 -14.23 -1.94
CA THR A 332 5.28 -14.64 -0.72
C THR A 332 5.82 -16.07 -0.80
N GLY A 333 6.23 -16.52 -1.99
CA GLY A 333 6.71 -17.87 -2.26
C GLY A 333 5.81 -18.63 -3.24
N LEU A 334 6.41 -19.25 -4.25
CA LEU A 334 5.71 -20.12 -5.19
C LEU A 334 6.08 -21.59 -4.92
N LYS A 335 5.06 -22.45 -4.79
CA LYS A 335 5.25 -23.89 -4.87
C LYS A 335 5.38 -24.29 -6.34
N VAL A 336 6.60 -24.53 -6.81
CA VAL A 336 6.83 -25.08 -8.15
C VAL A 336 6.32 -26.52 -8.14
N ALA A 337 5.30 -26.82 -8.95
CA ALA A 337 4.81 -28.18 -9.08
C ALA A 337 5.85 -29.02 -9.81
N ASP A 338 6.31 -30.10 -9.18
CA ASP A 338 7.18 -31.09 -9.82
C ASP A 338 6.44 -31.69 -11.02
N GLN A 339 6.95 -31.48 -12.24
CA GLN A 339 6.33 -31.97 -13.49
C GLN A 339 6.30 -33.52 -13.61
N ARG A 340 6.69 -34.26 -12.55
CA ARG A 340 6.78 -35.73 -12.53
C ARG A 340 5.62 -36.45 -11.84
N SER A 341 4.57 -35.75 -11.40
CA SER A 341 3.46 -36.39 -10.68
C SER A 341 2.07 -36.02 -11.20
N THR A 342 1.85 -36.23 -12.51
CA THR A 342 0.50 -36.40 -13.06
C THR A 342 0.08 -37.88 -12.99
N ALA A 343 -0.30 -38.34 -11.79
CA ALA A 343 -1.14 -39.52 -11.68
C ALA A 343 -2.62 -39.09 -11.81
N PRO A 344 -3.46 -39.79 -12.60
CA PRO A 344 -4.86 -39.42 -12.76
C PRO A 344 -5.60 -39.58 -11.42
N GLN A 345 -6.23 -38.51 -10.95
CA GLN A 345 -7.15 -38.60 -9.81
C GLN A 345 -8.40 -39.35 -10.27
N THR A 346 -8.55 -40.59 -9.80
CA THR A 346 -9.80 -41.34 -9.91
C THR A 346 -10.79 -40.80 -8.88
N ASN A 347 -11.99 -40.45 -9.35
CA ASN A 347 -13.10 -40.00 -8.53
C ASN A 347 -13.60 -41.16 -7.64
N GLY A 348 -13.09 -41.24 -6.41
CA GLY A 348 -13.64 -42.11 -5.36
C GLY A 348 -14.82 -41.41 -4.68
N ALA A 349 -16.03 -41.90 -4.93
CA ALA A 349 -17.22 -41.51 -4.17
C ALA A 349 -17.06 -41.82 -2.66
N PRO A 350 -17.65 -41.03 -1.75
CA PRO A 350 -17.50 -41.26 -0.32
C PRO A 350 -18.26 -42.54 0.11
N LYS A 351 -17.60 -43.42 0.86
CA LYS A 351 -18.24 -44.55 1.55
C LYS A 351 -19.10 -44.03 2.71
N GLU A 352 -20.39 -44.34 2.68
CA GLU A 352 -21.31 -44.14 3.81
C GLU A 352 -20.93 -45.07 4.97
N THR A 353 -20.66 -44.50 6.14
CA THR A 353 -20.59 -45.22 7.40
C THR A 353 -21.93 -45.08 8.13
N SER A 354 -22.69 -46.18 8.14
CA SER A 354 -23.93 -46.32 8.93
C SER A 354 -23.59 -46.41 10.42
N GLY A 355 -24.06 -45.43 11.19
CA GLY A 355 -23.96 -45.38 12.65
C GLY A 355 -25.33 -45.12 13.26
N ASN A 356 -25.86 -46.12 13.96
CA ASN A 356 -27.11 -46.05 14.73
C ASN A 356 -27.07 -44.93 15.79
N ILE A 357 -27.98 -43.96 15.68
CA ILE A 357 -28.24 -42.98 16.73
C ILE A 357 -29.69 -43.15 17.22
N LYS A 358 -29.82 -43.60 18.48
CA LYS A 358 -31.10 -43.65 19.20
C LYS A 358 -31.62 -42.22 19.44
N ASN A 359 -32.92 -42.07 19.24
CA ASN A 359 -33.68 -40.84 19.32
C ASN A 359 -33.65 -40.18 20.71
N LEU A 360 -33.32 -38.88 20.74
CA LEU A 360 -33.84 -37.94 21.73
C LEU A 360 -34.18 -36.63 21.00
N ARG A 361 -35.45 -36.48 20.60
CA ARG A 361 -35.94 -35.24 19.96
C ARG A 361 -36.12 -34.16 21.02
N ARG A 362 -35.09 -33.33 21.22
CA ARG A 362 -35.26 -31.99 21.81
C ARG A 362 -35.72 -31.04 20.71
N ALA A 363 -36.70 -30.18 20.98
CA ALA A 363 -37.16 -29.17 20.05
C ALA A 363 -35.97 -28.30 19.62
N VAL A 364 -35.55 -28.41 18.36
CA VAL A 364 -34.43 -27.65 17.80
C VAL A 364 -34.97 -26.26 17.46
N THR A 365 -34.50 -25.24 18.17
CA THR A 365 -34.88 -23.85 17.85
C THR A 365 -34.25 -23.42 16.52
N LYS A 366 -34.81 -22.40 15.85
CA LYS A 366 -34.19 -21.81 14.64
C LYS A 366 -32.74 -21.35 14.92
N ASP A 367 -32.46 -20.94 16.15
CA ASP A 367 -31.13 -20.54 16.60
C ASP A 367 -30.18 -21.72 16.77
N ASP A 368 -30.67 -22.88 17.21
CA ASP A 368 -29.87 -24.12 17.26
C ASP A 368 -29.50 -24.62 15.86
N VAL A 369 -30.41 -24.54 14.89
CA VAL A 369 -30.13 -24.87 13.49
C VAL A 369 -29.07 -23.92 12.92
N ARG A 370 -29.23 -22.60 13.12
CA ARG A 370 -28.26 -21.59 12.68
C ARG A 370 -26.89 -21.79 13.34
N ARG A 371 -26.86 -22.10 14.63
CA ARG A 371 -25.62 -22.34 15.38
C ARG A 371 -24.92 -23.61 14.90
N LYS A 372 -25.67 -24.69 14.62
CA LYS A 372 -25.13 -25.93 14.04
C LYS A 372 -24.62 -25.74 12.60
N GLN A 373 -25.34 -24.98 11.77
CA GLN A 373 -24.89 -24.63 10.41
C GLN A 373 -23.63 -23.76 10.45
N PHE A 374 -23.60 -22.77 11.34
CA PHE A 374 -22.42 -21.92 11.56
C PHE A 374 -21.22 -22.74 12.05
N LEU A 375 -21.40 -23.64 13.02
CA LEU A 375 -20.35 -24.52 13.52
C LEU A 375 -19.85 -25.49 12.44
N LYS A 376 -20.76 -26.10 11.66
CA LYS A 376 -20.41 -26.99 10.54
C LYS A 376 -19.57 -26.23 9.50
N LYS A 377 -20.04 -25.05 9.07
CA LYS A 377 -19.30 -24.18 8.16
C LYS A 377 -17.96 -23.76 8.76
N TYR A 378 -17.91 -23.42 10.04
CA TYR A 378 -16.68 -23.04 10.73
C TYR A 378 -15.65 -24.18 10.78
N PHE A 379 -16.07 -25.42 11.03
CA PHE A 379 -15.17 -26.59 11.00
C PHE A 379 -14.70 -26.92 9.58
N GLU A 380 -15.55 -26.78 8.57
CA GLU A 380 -15.18 -26.93 7.15
C GLU A 380 -14.15 -25.86 6.73
N ILE A 381 -14.30 -24.64 7.22
CA ILE A 381 -13.34 -23.56 7.04
C ILE A 381 -12.00 -23.92 7.67
N LEU A 382 -12.01 -24.45 8.89
CA LEU A 382 -10.81 -24.91 9.61
C LEU A 382 -10.15 -26.14 9.00
N SER A 383 -10.83 -26.92 8.16
CA SER A 383 -10.18 -28.04 7.46
C SER A 383 -9.50 -27.59 6.16
N GLN A 384 -10.02 -26.55 5.49
CA GLN A 384 -9.52 -26.12 4.17
C GLN A 384 -8.65 -24.84 4.18
N TRP A 385 -8.63 -24.05 5.26
CA TRP A 385 -7.93 -22.76 5.32
C TRP A 385 -6.47 -22.80 4.88
N LYS A 386 -5.69 -23.84 5.25
CA LYS A 386 -4.27 -23.96 4.84
C LYS A 386 -4.11 -23.94 3.32
N LYS A 387 -5.04 -24.57 2.58
CA LYS A 387 -5.01 -24.58 1.12
C LYS A 387 -5.26 -23.19 0.57
N TRP A 388 -6.29 -22.49 1.08
CA TRP A 388 -6.70 -21.19 0.55
C TRP A 388 -5.68 -20.09 0.85
N MET A 389 -5.09 -20.06 2.04
CA MET A 389 -4.08 -19.07 2.40
C MET A 389 -2.70 -19.29 1.77
N VAL A 390 -2.55 -20.37 0.98
CA VAL A 390 -1.31 -20.69 0.26
C VAL A 390 -1.55 -20.72 -1.26
N ASP A 391 -2.81 -20.75 -1.71
CA ASP A 391 -3.16 -20.72 -3.13
C ASP A 391 -3.12 -19.30 -3.69
N CYS A 392 -2.00 -18.95 -4.32
CA CYS A 392 -1.82 -17.69 -5.04
C CYS A 392 -2.02 -17.81 -6.55
N GLU A 393 -2.29 -19.01 -7.08
CA GLU A 393 -2.24 -19.31 -8.53
C GLU A 393 -3.59 -19.78 -9.10
N GLY A 394 -4.60 -20.05 -8.26
CA GLY A 394 -5.96 -20.43 -8.68
C GLY A 394 -6.78 -19.34 -9.39
N MET A 395 -8.10 -19.51 -9.45
CA MET A 395 -9.01 -18.56 -10.14
C MET A 395 -9.04 -17.16 -9.51
N ASN A 396 -8.85 -17.07 -8.19
CA ASN A 396 -8.61 -15.81 -7.48
C ASN A 396 -7.10 -15.48 -7.36
N GLY A 397 -6.26 -16.30 -7.96
CA GLY A 397 -4.81 -16.17 -8.03
C GLY A 397 -4.32 -15.66 -9.38
N THR A 398 -3.08 -15.98 -9.73
CA THR A 398 -2.38 -15.48 -10.92
C THR A 398 -3.09 -15.73 -12.23
N ASN A 399 -3.72 -16.90 -12.40
CA ASN A 399 -4.38 -17.25 -13.65
C ASN A 399 -5.60 -16.37 -13.93
N GLY A 400 -6.38 -16.04 -12.89
CA GLY A 400 -7.58 -15.22 -13.03
C GLY A 400 -7.27 -13.78 -13.40
N TRP A 401 -6.36 -13.13 -12.68
CA TRP A 401 -6.06 -11.72 -12.96
C TRP A 401 -5.29 -11.53 -14.27
N ARG A 402 -4.39 -12.44 -14.65
CA ARG A 402 -3.73 -12.36 -15.97
C ARG A 402 -4.72 -12.52 -17.12
N ALA A 403 -5.70 -13.41 -16.99
CA ALA A 403 -6.76 -13.55 -17.97
C ALA A 403 -7.60 -12.27 -18.09
N HIS A 404 -7.95 -11.66 -16.95
CA HIS A 404 -8.66 -10.38 -16.95
C HIS A 404 -7.83 -9.25 -17.54
N CYS A 405 -6.54 -9.14 -17.20
CA CYS A 405 -5.63 -8.17 -17.79
C CYS A 405 -5.57 -8.30 -19.32
N ARG A 406 -5.46 -9.52 -19.85
CA ARG A 406 -5.54 -9.76 -21.30
C ARG A 406 -6.88 -9.31 -21.90
N ALA A 407 -7.99 -9.58 -21.21
CA ALA A 407 -9.32 -9.21 -21.68
C ALA A 407 -9.53 -7.69 -21.76
N ILE A 408 -8.91 -6.92 -20.85
CA ILE A 408 -8.96 -5.45 -20.87
C ILE A 408 -7.83 -4.81 -21.70
N GLY A 409 -6.96 -5.60 -22.33
CA GLY A 409 -5.83 -5.09 -23.14
C GLY A 409 -4.56 -4.73 -22.37
N LEU A 410 -4.45 -5.08 -21.08
CA LEU A 410 -3.22 -4.94 -20.31
C LEU A 410 -2.27 -6.10 -20.61
N THR A 411 -1.49 -5.98 -21.68
CA THR A 411 -0.48 -6.99 -22.08
C THR A 411 0.95 -6.58 -21.76
N ASN A 412 1.22 -5.28 -21.68
CA ASN A 412 2.54 -4.71 -21.39
C ASN A 412 2.61 -4.20 -19.94
N HIS A 413 3.83 -4.08 -19.40
CA HIS A 413 4.08 -3.57 -18.04
C HIS A 413 3.27 -4.28 -16.93
N LEU A 414 3.11 -5.59 -17.10
CA LEU A 414 2.36 -6.48 -16.22
C LEU A 414 3.31 -7.51 -15.59
N TYR A 415 3.60 -7.36 -14.30
CA TYR A 415 4.64 -8.14 -13.63
C TYR A 415 4.12 -8.92 -12.43
N ARG A 416 4.55 -10.18 -12.33
CA ARG A 416 4.35 -11.03 -11.17
C ARG A 416 5.71 -11.46 -10.66
N LEU A 417 6.09 -10.95 -9.50
CA LEU A 417 7.34 -11.27 -8.82
C LEU A 417 7.01 -12.18 -7.66
N ASN A 418 7.36 -13.46 -7.74
CA ASN A 418 7.11 -14.42 -6.68
C ASN A 418 8.36 -15.27 -6.48
N VAL A 419 8.92 -15.23 -5.28
CA VAL A 419 10.17 -15.94 -4.98
C VAL A 419 9.95 -17.44 -5.16
N GLU A 420 10.67 -18.03 -6.10
CA GLU A 420 10.64 -19.46 -6.39
C GLU A 420 11.57 -20.21 -5.43
N GLY A 421 11.46 -21.54 -5.37
CA GLY A 421 12.28 -22.39 -4.48
C GLY A 421 11.61 -22.64 -3.13
N THR A 422 12.39 -22.77 -2.06
CA THR A 422 11.93 -23.31 -0.76
C THR A 422 11.32 -22.28 0.18
N LEU A 423 11.17 -21.02 -0.23
CA LEU A 423 10.51 -19.99 0.58
C LEU A 423 9.07 -20.41 0.97
N HIS A 424 8.39 -21.12 0.07
CA HIS A 424 7.02 -21.57 0.29
C HIS A 424 6.90 -22.65 1.40
N ASP A 425 7.99 -23.34 1.72
CA ASP A 425 8.05 -24.40 2.73
C ASP A 425 8.05 -23.86 4.17
N ILE A 426 8.44 -22.59 4.35
CA ILE A 426 8.44 -21.97 5.67
C ILE A 426 6.99 -21.82 6.18
N PRO A 427 6.70 -22.28 7.41
CA PRO A 427 5.42 -22.01 8.05
C PRO A 427 5.11 -20.52 8.15
N LEU A 428 3.83 -20.16 8.01
CA LEU A 428 3.35 -18.77 8.08
C LEU A 428 3.68 -18.04 9.38
N ASP A 429 4.01 -18.79 10.43
CA ASP A 429 4.25 -18.35 11.79
C ASP A 429 5.65 -18.73 12.31
N ASP A 430 6.57 -19.10 11.40
CA ASP A 430 7.95 -19.42 11.78
C ASP A 430 8.70 -18.16 12.22
N TRP A 431 9.15 -18.12 13.46
CA TRP A 431 9.90 -16.98 14.00
C TRP A 431 10.97 -17.47 14.96
N ARG A 432 12.17 -17.67 14.43
CA ARG A 432 13.31 -18.27 15.13
C ARG A 432 14.54 -17.37 15.03
N PRO A 433 15.29 -17.17 16.13
CA PRO A 433 14.90 -17.45 17.51
C PRO A 433 13.66 -16.63 17.93
N SER A 434 12.88 -17.10 18.90
CA SER A 434 11.57 -16.49 19.21
C SER A 434 11.63 -15.01 19.62
N ASN A 435 12.76 -14.53 20.12
CA ASN A 435 12.95 -13.14 20.53
C ASN A 435 13.36 -12.20 19.38
N THR A 436 14.08 -12.70 18.37
CA THR A 436 14.68 -11.85 17.31
C THR A 436 14.21 -12.17 15.89
N GLY A 437 13.79 -13.40 15.64
CA GLY A 437 13.40 -13.90 14.32
C GLY A 437 14.56 -14.02 13.32
N GLU A 438 15.81 -13.90 13.78
CA GLU A 438 16.98 -13.75 12.91
C GLU A 438 17.20 -14.94 11.97
N ASP A 439 17.11 -16.18 12.43
CA ASP A 439 17.26 -17.37 11.58
C ASP A 439 16.19 -17.42 10.49
N THR A 440 14.95 -17.10 10.85
CA THR A 440 13.85 -17.05 9.86
C THR A 440 14.10 -15.96 8.84
N LEU A 441 14.46 -14.75 9.29
CA LEU A 441 14.69 -13.61 8.41
C LEU A 441 15.91 -13.81 7.50
N ASP A 442 17.01 -14.36 8.03
CA ASP A 442 18.21 -14.68 7.25
C ASP A 442 17.90 -15.71 6.16
N PHE A 443 17.13 -16.74 6.48
CA PHE A 443 16.67 -17.70 5.48
C PHE A 443 15.82 -17.01 4.39
N ILE A 444 14.87 -16.16 4.78
CA ILE A 444 14.04 -15.41 3.83
C ILE A 444 14.91 -14.50 2.94
N GLN A 445 15.88 -13.79 3.53
CA GLN A 445 16.81 -12.91 2.83
C GLN A 445 17.66 -13.70 1.83
N LYS A 446 18.19 -14.86 2.22
CA LYS A 446 18.99 -15.73 1.34
C LYS A 446 18.18 -16.24 0.14
N GLN A 447 16.98 -16.75 0.36
CA GLN A 447 16.11 -17.24 -0.73
C GLN A 447 15.70 -16.09 -1.66
N THR A 448 15.33 -14.95 -1.08
CA THR A 448 14.93 -13.77 -1.87
C THR A 448 16.11 -13.19 -2.64
N GLY A 449 17.30 -13.13 -2.05
CA GLY A 449 18.52 -12.66 -2.71
C GLY A 449 18.90 -13.53 -3.91
N ALA A 450 18.79 -14.85 -3.79
CA ALA A 450 18.99 -15.77 -4.93
C ALA A 450 17.99 -15.48 -6.06
N TYR A 451 16.71 -15.31 -5.74
CA TYR A 451 15.68 -14.94 -6.72
C TYR A 451 15.94 -13.58 -7.39
N LEU A 452 16.36 -12.58 -6.62
CA LEU A 452 16.65 -11.23 -7.12
C LEU A 452 17.90 -11.15 -8.01
N ASN A 453 18.74 -12.19 -8.01
CA ASN A 453 19.90 -12.32 -8.89
C ASN A 453 19.58 -13.05 -10.20
N ASP A 454 18.36 -13.56 -10.37
CA ASP A 454 17.93 -14.14 -11.64
C ASP A 454 17.83 -13.04 -12.71
N LYS A 455 18.42 -13.29 -13.88
CA LYS A 455 18.47 -12.33 -14.99
C LYS A 455 17.08 -11.84 -15.42
N LYS A 456 16.10 -12.74 -15.51
CA LYS A 456 14.72 -12.40 -15.87
C LYS A 456 14.07 -11.50 -14.82
N VAL A 457 14.37 -11.75 -13.54
CA VAL A 457 13.86 -10.94 -12.43
C VAL A 457 14.50 -9.55 -12.45
N ILE A 458 15.82 -9.46 -12.71
CA ILE A 458 16.52 -8.19 -12.90
C ILE A 458 15.90 -7.41 -14.06
N ASP A 459 15.66 -8.04 -15.20
CA ASP A 459 15.02 -7.40 -16.36
C ASP A 459 13.61 -6.87 -16.01
N TYR A 460 12.82 -7.64 -15.25
CA TYR A 460 11.51 -7.20 -14.77
C TYR A 460 11.61 -5.99 -13.86
N ILE A 461 12.53 -6.00 -12.88
CA ILE A 461 12.74 -4.89 -11.95
C ILE A 461 13.18 -3.63 -12.71
N ASP A 462 14.07 -3.77 -13.69
CA ASP A 462 14.53 -2.68 -14.53
C ASP A 462 13.38 -2.05 -15.33
N MET A 463 12.51 -2.86 -15.93
CA MET A 463 11.36 -2.36 -16.67
C MET A 463 10.30 -1.71 -15.77
N ILE A 464 10.07 -2.27 -14.58
CA ILE A 464 9.18 -1.69 -13.56
C ILE A 464 9.71 -0.32 -13.14
N ALA A 465 10.98 -0.24 -12.75
CA ALA A 465 11.60 0.98 -12.25
C ALA A 465 11.60 2.08 -13.33
N LYS A 466 11.96 1.74 -14.58
CA LYS A 466 11.91 2.69 -15.71
C LYS A 466 10.51 3.27 -15.89
N LYS A 467 9.48 2.42 -15.95
CA LYS A 467 8.09 2.88 -16.15
C LYS A 467 7.58 3.71 -14.97
N ALA A 468 7.92 3.31 -13.75
CA ALA A 468 7.55 4.03 -12.54
C ALA A 468 8.19 5.43 -12.49
N VAL A 469 9.49 5.54 -12.79
CA VAL A 469 10.23 6.81 -12.85
C VAL A 469 9.70 7.71 -13.96
N GLU A 470 9.45 7.16 -15.16
CA GLU A 470 8.85 7.89 -16.27
C GLU A 470 7.54 8.57 -15.85
N ILE A 471 6.59 7.81 -15.31
CA ILE A 471 5.28 8.31 -14.88
C ILE A 471 5.43 9.32 -13.74
N ARG A 472 6.26 9.02 -12.73
CA ARG A 472 6.51 9.94 -11.61
C ARG A 472 7.04 11.28 -12.10
N ARG A 473 8.04 11.29 -12.99
CA ARG A 473 8.65 12.53 -13.50
C ARG A 473 7.67 13.36 -14.31
N GLN A 474 6.87 12.72 -15.17
CA GLN A 474 5.79 13.41 -15.89
C GLN A 474 4.79 14.05 -14.91
N ARG A 475 4.45 13.39 -13.81
CA ARG A 475 3.59 13.95 -12.76
C ARG A 475 4.26 15.05 -11.96
N ALA A 476 5.53 14.90 -11.62
CA ALA A 476 6.30 15.87 -10.85
C ALA A 476 6.40 17.24 -11.55
N ALA A 477 6.33 17.26 -12.89
CA ALA A 477 6.24 18.46 -13.69
C ALA A 477 4.88 19.20 -13.57
N THR A 478 3.85 18.56 -13.01
CA THR A 478 2.50 19.13 -12.82
C THR A 478 2.29 19.66 -11.40
N GLU A 479 1.41 20.65 -11.25
CA GLU A 479 1.06 21.22 -9.94
C GLU A 479 0.38 20.20 -9.01
N GLN A 480 -0.41 19.26 -9.55
CA GLN A 480 -1.09 18.23 -8.77
C GLN A 480 -0.11 17.36 -7.96
N TRP A 481 1.16 17.28 -8.38
CA TRP A 481 2.16 16.55 -7.63
C TRP A 481 2.44 17.18 -6.26
N GLU A 482 2.31 18.51 -6.07
CA GLU A 482 2.50 19.10 -4.73
C GLU A 482 1.44 18.56 -3.77
N ARG A 483 0.20 18.56 -4.22
CA ARG A 483 -0.92 18.03 -3.44
C ARG A 483 -0.77 16.52 -3.17
N PHE A 484 -0.48 15.75 -4.22
CA PHE A 484 -0.32 14.28 -4.13
C PHE A 484 0.89 13.85 -3.30
N ALA A 485 2.04 14.51 -3.45
CA ALA A 485 3.28 14.10 -2.82
C ALA A 485 3.49 14.73 -1.45
N VAL A 486 3.06 15.98 -1.22
CA VAL A 486 3.50 16.79 -0.06
C VAL A 486 2.41 17.47 0.77
N ASP A 487 1.12 17.28 0.47
CA ASP A 487 0.00 17.93 1.20
C ASP A 487 -0.08 19.45 1.04
N VAL A 488 0.59 20.02 0.04
CA VAL A 488 0.51 21.46 -0.16
C VAL A 488 -0.93 21.85 -0.52
N THR A 489 -1.43 22.79 0.25
CA THR A 489 -2.59 23.61 -0.08
C THR A 489 -2.11 25.05 -0.23
N TYR A 490 -2.90 25.89 -0.88
CA TYR A 490 -2.55 27.29 -1.04
C TYR A 490 -3.57 28.15 -0.33
N ARG A 491 -3.12 29.22 0.30
CA ARG A 491 -3.99 30.14 1.02
C ARG A 491 -3.72 31.55 0.51
N CYS A 492 -4.79 32.24 0.13
CA CYS A 492 -4.69 33.65 -0.17
C CYS A 492 -4.57 34.44 1.14
N ASP A 493 -3.54 35.26 1.26
CA ASP A 493 -3.27 36.14 2.39
C ASP A 493 -4.27 37.30 2.52
N GLN A 494 -4.86 37.76 1.42
CA GLN A 494 -5.79 38.88 1.41
C GLN A 494 -7.23 38.51 1.77
N CYS A 495 -7.71 37.33 1.35
CA CYS A 495 -9.11 36.90 1.57
C CYS A 495 -9.25 35.61 2.40
N ASP A 496 -8.14 35.04 2.90
CA ASP A 496 -8.04 33.79 3.68
C ASP A 496 -8.64 32.54 3.00
N LYS A 497 -8.98 32.61 1.71
CA LYS A 497 -9.50 31.46 0.97
C LYS A 497 -8.42 30.41 0.71
N LYS A 498 -8.82 29.15 0.84
CA LYS A 498 -7.99 27.98 0.58
C LYS A 498 -8.24 27.44 -0.82
N TYR A 499 -7.15 27.09 -1.48
CA TYR A 499 -7.12 26.56 -2.82
C TYR A 499 -6.37 25.25 -2.86
N ASP A 500 -6.88 24.35 -3.68
CA ASP A 500 -6.35 23.02 -3.75
C ASP A 500 -5.12 22.89 -4.64
N THR A 501 -4.98 23.79 -5.61
CA THR A 501 -3.90 23.80 -6.60
C THR A 501 -3.39 25.22 -6.80
N ARG A 502 -2.13 25.34 -7.25
CA ARG A 502 -1.50 26.63 -7.53
C ARG A 502 -2.25 27.37 -8.64
N ALA A 503 -2.75 26.67 -9.66
CA ALA A 503 -3.54 27.21 -10.75
C ALA A 503 -4.86 27.84 -10.27
N LYS A 504 -5.58 27.19 -9.33
CA LYS A 504 -6.80 27.78 -8.77
C LYS A 504 -6.50 29.08 -8.01
N LEU A 505 -5.39 29.13 -7.28
CA LEU A 505 -4.96 30.37 -6.62
C LEU A 505 -4.47 31.42 -7.64
N ARG A 506 -3.79 31.01 -8.71
CA ARG A 506 -3.37 31.89 -9.81
C ARG A 506 -4.59 32.52 -10.48
N GLU A 507 -5.59 31.72 -10.81
CA GLU A 507 -6.86 32.16 -11.39
C GLU A 507 -7.58 33.15 -10.47
N HIS A 508 -7.56 32.91 -9.15
CA HIS A 508 -8.10 33.83 -8.15
C HIS A 508 -7.42 35.21 -8.19
N PHE A 509 -6.08 35.25 -8.17
CA PHE A 509 -5.32 36.52 -8.25
C PHE A 509 -5.46 37.24 -9.60
N GLN A 510 -5.54 36.50 -10.70
CA GLN A 510 -5.70 37.06 -12.04
C GLN A 510 -7.11 37.61 -12.28
N LYS A 511 -8.15 36.97 -11.71
CA LYS A 511 -9.53 37.47 -11.80
C LYS A 511 -9.75 38.70 -10.92
N GLY A 512 -9.11 38.78 -9.75
CA GLY A 512 -9.17 39.93 -8.84
C GLY A 512 -10.57 40.21 -8.27
N ILE A 513 -11.52 39.28 -8.44
CA ILE A 513 -12.95 39.46 -8.11
C ILE A 513 -13.14 39.78 -6.62
N GLU A 514 -12.30 39.20 -5.77
CA GLU A 514 -12.46 39.29 -4.31
C GLU A 514 -11.52 40.33 -3.69
N HIS A 515 -10.63 40.91 -4.49
CA HIS A 515 -9.62 41.89 -4.07
C HIS A 515 -9.95 43.28 -4.63
N LYS A 516 -11.24 43.63 -4.67
CA LYS A 516 -11.74 44.92 -5.21
C LYS A 516 -11.26 45.26 -6.64
N GLY A 517 -10.96 44.25 -7.46
CA GLY A 517 -10.46 44.44 -8.82
C GLY A 517 -8.94 44.63 -8.92
N GLU A 518 -8.20 44.55 -7.82
CA GLU A 518 -6.73 44.50 -7.83
C GLU A 518 -6.28 43.18 -8.45
N ARG A 519 -5.78 43.25 -9.70
CA ARG A 519 -5.23 42.12 -10.43
C ARG A 519 -3.72 42.17 -10.37
N VAL A 520 -3.09 41.03 -10.09
CA VAL A 520 -1.64 40.89 -10.23
C VAL A 520 -1.33 40.61 -11.70
N THR A 521 -0.82 41.62 -12.41
CA THR A 521 -0.50 41.50 -13.85
C THR A 521 0.96 41.21 -14.13
N ASP A 522 1.85 41.46 -13.17
CA ASP A 522 3.26 41.08 -13.28
C ASP A 522 3.43 39.59 -12.96
N GLU A 523 3.98 38.83 -13.91
CA GLU A 523 4.20 37.39 -13.76
C GLU A 523 5.21 37.08 -12.66
N THR A 524 6.24 37.92 -12.49
CA THR A 524 7.28 37.68 -11.47
C THR A 524 6.72 37.83 -10.07
N GLU A 525 5.97 38.90 -9.83
CA GLU A 525 5.27 39.13 -8.56
C GLU A 525 4.20 38.06 -8.29
N LEU A 526 3.46 37.62 -9.32
CA LEU A 526 2.48 36.55 -9.19
C LEU A 526 3.14 35.23 -8.75
N GLU A 527 4.25 34.84 -9.36
CA GLU A 527 4.98 33.62 -8.95
C GLU A 527 5.51 33.73 -7.52
N ARG A 528 5.98 34.91 -7.11
CA ARG A 528 6.45 35.18 -5.74
C ARG A 528 5.32 35.01 -4.73
N ILE A 529 4.15 35.60 -4.97
CA ILE A 529 2.96 35.47 -4.12
C ILE A 529 2.50 34.01 -4.05
N LEU A 530 2.40 33.32 -5.18
CA LEU A 530 1.99 31.93 -5.24
C LEU A 530 2.95 31.00 -4.48
N ASN A 531 4.25 31.30 -4.47
CA ASN A 531 5.24 30.57 -3.68
C ASN A 531 5.09 30.83 -2.17
N GLY A 532 4.87 32.07 -1.76
CA GLY A 532 4.62 32.44 -0.36
C GLY A 532 3.29 31.93 0.20
N ALA A 533 2.31 31.65 -0.68
CA ALA A 533 0.98 31.17 -0.31
C ALA A 533 0.90 29.67 0.01
N ARG A 534 1.99 28.91 -0.12
CA ARG A 534 2.02 27.46 0.15
C ARG A 534 1.87 27.19 1.65
N THR A 535 0.92 26.33 2.01
CA THR A 535 0.76 25.76 3.35
C THR A 535 0.89 24.25 3.27
N ILE A 536 1.89 23.70 3.95
CA ILE A 536 2.13 22.26 4.08
C ILE A 536 1.43 21.77 5.36
N HIS A 537 0.74 20.62 5.29
CA HIS A 537 -0.01 20.00 6.40
C HIS A 537 0.59 18.69 6.87
#